data_AF-A0A699WYP2-F1
#
_entry.id   AF-A0A699WYP2-F1
#
_cell.length_a   1.000
_cell.length_b   1.000
_cell.length_c   1.000
_cell.angle_alpha   90.00
_cell.angle_beta   90.00
_cell.angle_gamma   90.00
#
_symmetry.space_group_name_H-M   'P 1'
#
loop_
_entity.id
_entity.type
_entity.pdbx_description
1 polymer ?
#
loop_
_entity_poly.entity_id
_entity_poly.type
_entity_poly.pdbx_seq_one_letter_code
_entity_poly.pdbx_strand_id
1 'polypeptide(L)'
;ALHSIQPNFPQGKLPGMPEFSRTYFSMSNGEPNVRGPWNSDAEFEYVENPHPAVDGGDGTASVTLSEDDSVTLTMMKERTKSDTENDPVTGADLGSGLAQGVKE
;
A
#
# COMPACT_ATOMS: atom_id res chain seq x y z
N ALA A 1 12.58 24.55 -16.58
CA ALA A 1 12.70 23.83 -15.30
C ALA A 1 13.48 22.52 -15.48
N LEU A 2 13.02 21.57 -16.30
CA LEU A 2 13.78 20.33 -16.56
C LEU A 2 15.05 20.58 -17.39
N HIS A 3 14.97 21.47 -18.40
CA HIS A 3 16.11 21.85 -19.25
C HIS A 3 17.15 22.79 -18.61
N SER A 4 16.95 23.19 -17.35
CA SER A 4 17.81 24.16 -16.66
C SER A 4 18.75 23.54 -15.62
N ILE A 5 18.78 22.21 -15.51
CA ILE A 5 19.62 21.48 -14.55
C ILE A 5 20.87 20.95 -15.28
N GLN A 6 22.00 21.64 -15.10
CA GLN A 6 23.36 21.12 -15.27
C GLN A 6 24.07 21.24 -13.91
N PRO A 7 24.86 20.26 -13.44
CA PRO A 7 25.44 19.15 -14.18
C PRO A 7 24.58 17.89 -14.11
N ASN A 8 24.38 17.34 -15.30
CA ASN A 8 23.81 16.06 -15.65
C ASN A 8 24.05 15.01 -14.56
N PHE A 9 23.00 14.33 -14.08
CA PHE A 9 23.16 13.00 -13.49
C PHE A 9 24.13 12.23 -14.40
N PRO A 10 25.17 11.56 -13.87
CA PRO A 10 26.13 10.87 -14.72
C PRO A 10 25.34 9.99 -15.69
N GLN A 11 25.40 10.35 -16.97
CA GLN A 11 24.67 9.64 -18.01
C GLN A 11 24.99 8.16 -17.83
N GLY A 12 23.99 7.36 -17.48
CA GLY A 12 24.15 5.93 -17.31
C GLY A 12 24.73 5.39 -18.60
N LYS A 13 26.04 5.13 -18.61
CA LYS A 13 26.76 4.67 -19.81
C LYS A 13 26.45 3.22 -20.14
N LEU A 14 25.79 2.53 -19.22
CA LEU A 14 25.36 1.17 -19.43
C LEU A 14 24.04 1.20 -20.19
N PRO A 15 23.96 0.52 -21.35
CA PRO A 15 22.66 0.31 -21.98
C PRO A 15 21.73 -0.38 -20.98
N GLY A 16 20.44 -0.03 -21.03
CA GLY A 16 19.44 -0.72 -20.22
C GLY A 16 19.49 -2.22 -20.49
N MET A 17 19.31 -3.02 -19.45
CA MET A 17 19.21 -4.47 -19.58
C MET A 17 18.01 -4.80 -20.50
N PRO A 18 18.22 -5.53 -21.61
CA PRO A 18 17.16 -5.82 -22.58
C PRO A 18 15.90 -6.45 -21.96
N GLU A 19 16.07 -7.19 -20.86
CA GLU A 19 15.01 -7.88 -20.11
C GLU A 19 14.07 -6.91 -19.36
N PHE A 20 14.54 -5.69 -19.05
CA PHE A 20 13.79 -4.72 -18.25
C PHE A 20 13.54 -3.39 -18.97
N SER A 21 14.26 -3.12 -20.07
CA SER A 21 14.21 -1.84 -20.78
C SER A 21 12.89 -1.57 -21.50
N ARG A 22 12.10 -2.62 -21.77
CA ARG A 22 10.80 -2.53 -22.44
C ARG A 22 9.64 -3.13 -21.63
N THR A 23 9.84 -3.43 -20.35
CA THR A 23 8.84 -4.15 -19.56
C THR A 23 8.08 -3.16 -18.67
N TYR A 24 6.76 -3.12 -18.80
CA TYR A 24 5.90 -2.30 -17.95
C TYR A 24 5.23 -3.19 -16.90
N PHE A 25 5.54 -2.98 -15.62
CA PHE A 25 4.91 -3.71 -14.51
C PHE A 25 3.72 -2.95 -13.95
N SER A 26 2.54 -3.55 -14.00
CA SER A 26 1.32 -2.99 -13.40
C SER A 26 1.32 -3.22 -11.89
N MET A 27 1.95 -2.31 -11.15
CA MET A 27 2.06 -2.42 -9.68
C MET A 27 0.86 -1.85 -8.92
N SER A 28 -0.09 -1.22 -9.61
CA SER A 28 -1.31 -0.71 -8.99
C SER A 28 -2.29 -1.87 -8.73
N ASN A 29 -2.67 -2.03 -7.46
CA ASN A 29 -3.64 -3.04 -7.02
C ASN A 29 -5.10 -2.53 -7.02
N GLY A 30 -5.37 -1.37 -7.64
CA GLY A 30 -6.69 -0.74 -7.68
C GLY A 30 -7.26 -0.68 -9.09
N GLU A 31 -8.54 -1.00 -9.24
CA GLU A 31 -9.26 -0.89 -10.52
C GLU A 31 -9.77 0.53 -10.80
N PRO A 32 -9.84 0.97 -12.07
CA PRO A 32 -9.42 0.25 -13.27
C PRO A 32 -7.93 0.44 -13.62
N ASN A 33 -7.28 -0.62 -14.11
CA ASN A 33 -5.97 -0.51 -14.74
C ASN A 33 -6.08 0.18 -16.11
N VAL A 34 -5.69 1.46 -16.18
CA VAL A 34 -5.82 2.28 -17.39
C VAL A 34 -4.70 1.96 -18.40
N ARG A 35 -5.07 1.62 -19.63
CA ARG A 35 -4.15 1.44 -20.77
C ARG A 35 -4.02 2.72 -21.60
N GLY A 36 -2.82 2.98 -22.10
CA GLY A 36 -2.47 4.14 -22.91
C GLY A 36 -1.11 3.96 -23.61
N PRO A 37 -0.63 4.97 -24.34
CA PRO A 37 0.60 4.85 -25.13
C PRO A 37 1.83 4.41 -24.33
N TRP A 38 1.90 4.81 -23.05
CA TRP A 38 3.02 4.56 -22.15
C TRP A 38 3.01 3.20 -21.44
N ASN A 39 2.02 2.35 -21.71
CA ASN A 39 1.94 0.96 -21.23
C ASN A 39 1.23 0.06 -22.27
N SER A 40 1.32 0.45 -23.54
CA SER A 40 0.74 -0.26 -24.67
C SER A 40 1.68 -1.35 -25.17
N ASP A 41 1.09 -2.41 -25.71
CA ASP A 41 1.84 -3.57 -26.23
C ASP A 41 2.62 -3.25 -27.53
N ALA A 42 2.48 -2.04 -28.07
CA ALA A 42 3.23 -1.57 -29.23
C ALA A 42 4.71 -1.29 -28.90
N GLU A 43 4.98 -0.78 -27.70
CA GLU A 43 6.33 -0.36 -27.28
C GLU A 43 6.81 -1.10 -26.02
N PHE A 44 5.89 -1.74 -25.27
CA PHE A 44 6.18 -2.38 -23.99
C PHE A 44 5.63 -3.80 -23.88
N GLU A 45 6.36 -4.66 -23.19
CA GLU A 45 5.87 -5.94 -22.67
C GLU A 45 5.11 -5.65 -21.37
N TYR A 46 3.77 -5.74 -21.39
CA TYR A 46 2.92 -5.42 -20.24
C TYR A 46 2.81 -6.63 -19.28
N VAL A 47 3.25 -6.44 -18.05
CA VAL A 47 3.14 -7.43 -16.96
C VAL A 47 2.01 -7.00 -16.05
N GLU A 48 0.84 -7.59 -16.25
CA GLU A 48 -0.38 -7.29 -15.50
C GLU A 48 -0.29 -7.71 -14.02
N ASN A 49 0.29 -8.88 -13.77
CA ASN A 49 0.42 -9.46 -12.44
C ASN A 49 1.92 -9.60 -12.09
N PRO A 50 2.62 -8.51 -11.76
CA PRO A 50 4.01 -8.58 -11.34
C PRO A 50 4.14 -9.44 -10.08
N HIS A 51 5.25 -10.19 -9.97
CA HIS A 51 5.56 -10.85 -8.70
C HIS A 51 5.65 -9.79 -7.60
N PRO A 52 4.87 -9.94 -6.51
CA PRO A 52 4.74 -8.91 -5.47
C PRO A 52 6.05 -8.70 -4.70
N ALA A 53 6.97 -9.68 -4.71
CA ALA A 53 8.25 -9.58 -4.03
C ALA A 53 9.41 -10.15 -4.88
N VAL A 54 10.52 -9.40 -4.90
CA VAL A 54 11.75 -9.77 -5.63
C VAL A 54 12.48 -10.97 -5.00
N ASP A 55 12.12 -11.33 -3.78
CA ASP A 55 12.61 -12.49 -3.02
C ASP A 55 11.74 -13.75 -3.21
N GLY A 56 10.69 -13.68 -4.04
CA GLY A 56 9.78 -14.79 -4.29
C GLY A 56 8.70 -14.99 -3.23
N GLY A 57 8.59 -14.09 -2.24
CA GLY A 57 7.51 -14.07 -1.26
C GLY A 57 6.20 -13.47 -1.79
N ASP A 58 5.20 -13.40 -0.92
CA ASP A 58 3.89 -12.79 -1.22
C ASP A 58 3.89 -11.25 -1.10
N GLY A 59 5.04 -10.66 -0.78
CA GLY A 59 5.20 -9.21 -0.58
C GLY A 59 4.72 -8.72 0.78
N THR A 60 4.26 -9.61 1.67
CA THR A 60 3.88 -9.25 3.03
C THR A 60 5.09 -9.24 3.96
N ALA A 61 5.13 -8.26 4.87
CA ALA A 61 6.12 -8.24 5.93
C ALA A 61 5.72 -9.27 7.00
N SER A 62 6.58 -10.27 7.23
CA SER A 62 6.41 -11.26 8.28
C SER A 62 7.64 -11.36 9.17
N VAL A 63 7.44 -11.76 10.43
CA VAL A 63 8.50 -11.99 11.41
C VAL A 63 8.25 -13.30 12.15
N THR A 64 9.31 -13.98 12.57
CA THR A 64 9.20 -15.12 13.48
C THR A 64 9.17 -14.60 14.91
N LEU A 65 8.13 -14.95 15.67
CA LEU A 65 8.00 -14.60 17.08
C LEU A 65 8.47 -15.75 17.98
N SER A 66 8.98 -15.40 19.16
CA SER A 66 9.15 -16.37 20.24
C SER A 66 7.77 -16.83 20.76
N GLU A 67 7.74 -17.96 21.47
CA GLU A 67 6.49 -18.46 22.05
C GLU A 67 5.88 -17.44 23.04
N ASP A 68 6.70 -16.84 23.90
CA ASP A 68 6.29 -15.81 24.86
C ASP A 68 5.69 -14.55 24.19
N ASP A 69 6.30 -14.10 23.08
CA ASP A 69 5.81 -12.95 22.32
C ASP A 69 4.49 -13.27 21.61
N SER A 70 4.33 -14.49 21.10
CA SER A 70 3.09 -14.93 20.42
C SER A 70 1.90 -14.96 21.39
N VAL A 71 2.13 -15.38 22.64
CA VAL A 71 1.13 -15.37 23.72
C VAL A 71 0.76 -13.93 24.06
N THR A 72 1.77 -13.07 24.24
CA THR A 72 1.56 -11.65 24.56
C THR A 72 0.76 -10.94 23.46
N LEU A 73 1.11 -11.19 22.19
CA LEU A 73 0.40 -10.64 21.04
C LEU A 73 -1.07 -11.11 20.98
N THR A 74 -1.32 -12.38 21.26
CA THR A 74 -2.68 -12.95 21.29
C THR A 74 -3.52 -12.31 22.38
N MET A 75 -2.97 -12.12 23.58
CA MET A 75 -3.65 -11.41 24.67
C MET A 75 -3.91 -9.95 24.32
N MET A 76 -2.94 -9.27 23.70
CA MET A 76 -3.13 -7.88 23.28
C MET A 76 -4.24 -7.77 22.23
N LYS A 77 -4.25 -8.66 21.23
CA LYS A 77 -5.26 -8.71 20.18
C LYS A 77 -6.67 -8.84 20.75
N GLU A 78 -6.89 -9.77 21.68
CA GLU A 78 -8.21 -9.94 22.31
C GLU A 78 -8.58 -8.72 23.15
N ARG A 79 -7.64 -8.16 23.91
CA ARG A 79 -7.88 -6.96 24.73
C ARG A 79 -8.25 -5.73 23.91
N THR A 80 -7.69 -5.58 22.71
CA THR A 80 -7.91 -4.42 21.83
C THR A 80 -8.96 -4.66 20.76
N LYS A 81 -9.62 -5.83 20.76
CA LYS A 81 -10.64 -6.15 19.79
C LYS A 81 -11.82 -5.18 19.95
N SER A 82 -12.16 -4.49 18.87
CA SER A 82 -13.33 -3.61 18.85
C SER A 82 -14.61 -4.42 19.10
N ASP A 83 -15.50 -3.88 19.93
CA ASP A 83 -16.86 -4.37 20.08
C ASP A 83 -17.72 -3.75 18.97
N THR A 84 -18.14 -4.56 18.00
CA THR A 84 -18.88 -4.10 16.82
C THR A 84 -20.38 -3.94 17.08
N GLU A 85 -20.89 -4.46 18.19
CA GLU A 85 -22.31 -4.41 18.55
C GLU A 85 -22.64 -3.21 19.46
N ASN A 86 -21.61 -2.46 19.86
CA ASN A 86 -21.74 -1.35 20.79
C ASN A 86 -21.49 -0.01 20.07
N ASP A 87 -22.43 0.91 20.21
CA ASP A 87 -22.33 2.29 19.71
C ASP A 87 -22.38 3.28 20.87
N PRO A 88 -21.26 3.44 21.61
CA PRO A 88 -21.22 4.33 22.77
C PRO A 88 -21.18 5.79 22.33
N VAL A 89 -21.90 6.65 23.06
CA VAL A 89 -21.85 8.12 22.87
C VAL A 89 -20.40 8.59 22.91
N THR A 90 -19.94 9.19 21.81
CA THR A 90 -18.57 9.67 21.65
C THR A 90 -18.42 11.08 22.21
N GLY A 91 -17.16 11.52 22.38
CA GLY A 91 -16.88 12.91 22.74
C GLY A 91 -17.36 13.92 21.68
N ALA A 92 -17.44 13.51 20.41
CA ALA A 92 -18.00 14.33 19.33
C ALA A 92 -19.51 14.52 19.50
N ASP A 93 -20.23 13.48 19.92
CA ASP A 93 -21.66 13.54 20.19
C ASP A 93 -21.97 14.49 21.36
N LEU A 94 -21.18 14.43 22.44
CA LEU A 94 -21.29 15.34 23.58
C LEU A 94 -21.01 16.80 23.20
N GLY A 95 -20.04 17.03 22.29
CA GLY A 95 -19.66 18.36 21.82
C GLY A 95 -20.60 18.97 20.77
N SER A 96 -21.45 18.15 20.14
CA SER A 96 -22.37 18.59 19.07
C SER A 96 -23.54 19.46 19.54
N GLY A 97 -23.78 19.53 20.86
CA GLY A 97 -24.94 20.18 21.45
C GLY A 97 -26.25 19.38 21.34
N LEU A 98 -26.26 18.26 20.62
CA LEU A 98 -27.43 17.37 20.47
C LEU A 98 -27.59 16.38 21.63
N ALA A 99 -26.55 16.17 22.43
CA ALA A 99 -26.55 15.19 23.53
C ALA A 99 -27.38 15.59 24.77
N GLN A 100 -27.91 16.82 24.86
CA GLN A 100 -28.72 17.28 26.02
C GLN A 100 -30.23 17.02 25.89
N GLY A 101 -30.67 16.19 24.93
CA GLY A 101 -32.07 16.05 24.56
C GLY A 101 -32.72 14.69 24.85
N VAL A 102 -32.70 14.20 26.09
CA VAL A 102 -33.81 13.38 26.62
C VAL A 102 -33.99 13.70 28.11
N LYS A 103 -34.93 14.60 28.42
CA LYS A 103 -35.63 14.64 29.70
C LYS A 103 -37.10 14.49 29.37
N GLU A 104 -37.73 13.45 29.92
CA GLU A 104 -39.19 13.46 30.14
C GLU A 104 -39.58 14.64 31.03
#